data_AF-A0A0Z8F5K3-F1
#
_entry.id   AF-A0A0Z8F5K3-F1
#
_cell.length_a   1.000
_cell.length_b   1.000
_cell.length_c   1.000
_cell.angle_alpha   90.00
_cell.angle_beta   90.00
_cell.angle_gamma   90.00
#
_symmetry.space_group_name_H-M   'P 1'
#
loop_
_entity.id
_entity.type
_entity.pdbx_description
1 polymer ?
#
loop_
_entity_poly.entity_id
_entity_poly.type
_entity_poly.pdbx_seq_one_letter_code
_entity_poly.pdbx_strand_id
1 'polypeptide(L)'
;MDYRFIKGSSPRLLVFFHGTGGNKESMLFLHQQLDPEASVLSLDGSWGQGRERRFFAPLVDGQLGLVDFEKRLSAFLDFWKDLAIQP
;
A
#
# COMPACT_ATOMS: atom_id res chain seq x y z
N MET A 1 -2.45 -9.56 0.06
CA MET A 1 -1.41 -8.54 0.28
C MET A 1 -1.15 -8.44 1.76
N ASP A 2 0.08 -8.19 2.18
CA ASP A 2 0.39 -7.96 3.60
C ASP A 2 0.25 -6.46 3.93
N TYR A 3 -0.11 -6.14 5.17
CA TYR A 3 -0.43 -4.78 5.58
C TYR A 3 -0.18 -4.54 7.07
N ARG A 4 -0.07 -3.26 7.42
CA ARG A 4 -0.05 -2.75 8.79
C ARG A 4 -1.29 -1.90 8.99
N PHE A 5 -2.12 -2.29 9.95
CA PHE A 5 -3.23 -1.45 10.42
C PHE A 5 -2.92 -0.87 11.80
N ILE A 6 -3.16 0.42 11.99
CA ILE A 6 -3.08 1.12 13.27
C ILE A 6 -4.44 1.79 13.48
N LYS A 7 -5.13 1.44 14.56
CA LYS A 7 -6.43 2.03 14.88
C LYS A 7 -6.23 3.43 15.45
N GLY A 8 -6.94 4.39 14.89
CA GLY A 8 -7.07 5.76 15.40
C GLY A 8 -8.41 6.00 16.09
N SER A 9 -8.67 7.26 16.41
CA SER A 9 -9.90 7.75 17.05
C SER A 9 -10.76 8.61 16.10
N SER A 10 -10.17 9.11 15.01
CA SER A 10 -10.80 9.92 13.97
C SER A 10 -11.54 9.04 12.95
N PRO A 11 -12.63 9.55 12.33
CA PRO A 11 -13.33 8.85 11.25
C PRO A 11 -12.51 8.75 9.95
N ARG A 12 -11.33 9.39 9.88
CA ARG A 12 -10.46 9.35 8.70
C ARG A 12 -9.57 8.12 8.72
N LEU A 13 -9.41 7.50 7.55
CA LEU A 13 -8.42 6.47 7.28
C LEU A 13 -7.34 7.03 6.34
N LEU A 14 -6.08 6.99 6.78
CA LEU A 14 -4.92 7.24 5.92
C LEU A 14 -4.46 5.91 5.30
N VAL A 15 -4.39 5.87 3.97
CA VAL A 15 -3.93 4.67 3.24
C VAL A 15 -2.59 4.96 2.59
N PHE A 16 -1.55 4.21 2.97
CA PHE A 16 -0.18 4.45 2.52
C PHE A 16 0.32 3.38 1.55
N PHE A 17 0.87 3.86 0.43
CA PHE A 17 1.53 3.08 -0.61
C PHE A 17 2.99 3.51 -0.70
N HIS A 18 3.92 2.64 -0.33
CA HIS A 18 5.35 2.95 -0.32
C HIS A 18 5.96 3.13 -1.73
N GLY A 19 7.09 3.83 -1.83
CA GLY A 19 7.91 3.89 -3.05
C GLY A 19 8.71 2.60 -3.29
N THR A 20 9.39 2.48 -4.44
CA THR A 20 10.22 1.29 -4.77
C THR A 20 11.21 0.95 -3.65
N GLY A 21 11.26 -0.33 -3.26
CA GLY A 21 12.15 -0.84 -2.20
C GLY A 21 11.66 -0.58 -0.77
N GLY A 22 10.54 0.12 -0.61
CA GLY A 22 9.88 0.33 0.68
C GLY A 22 9.05 -0.88 1.14
N ASN A 23 8.32 -0.67 2.24
CA ASN A 23 7.42 -1.63 2.86
C ASN A 23 6.30 -0.89 3.64
N LYS A 24 5.38 -1.66 4.23
CA LYS A 24 4.28 -1.18 5.10
C LYS A 24 4.69 -0.37 6.34
N GLU A 25 5.98 -0.31 6.68
CA GLU A 25 6.49 0.50 7.79
C GLU A 25 7.08 1.84 7.29
N SER A 26 7.43 1.93 6.00
CA SER A 26 8.27 3.00 5.45
C SER A 26 7.67 4.40 5.53
N MET A 27 6.35 4.49 5.56
CA MET A 27 5.63 5.78 5.53
C MET A 27 4.90 6.09 6.83
N LEU A 28 5.01 5.24 7.86
CA LEU A 28 4.27 5.46 9.11
C LEU A 28 4.65 6.76 9.82
N PHE A 29 5.84 7.29 9.58
CA PHE A 29 6.26 8.58 10.12
C PHE A 29 5.38 9.76 9.66
N LEU A 30 4.72 9.64 8.49
CA LEU A 30 3.82 10.69 7.97
C LEU A 30 2.50 10.77 8.74
N HIS A 31 2.14 9.72 9.49
CA HIS A 31 0.90 9.69 10.27
C HIS A 31 0.78 10.92 11.18
N GLN A 32 1.84 11.21 11.94
CA GLN A 32 1.86 12.35 12.88
C GLN A 32 1.81 13.71 12.20
N GLN A 33 2.27 13.81 10.94
CA GLN A 33 2.29 15.07 10.19
C GLN A 33 0.97 15.34 9.46
N LEU A 34 0.26 14.29 9.06
CA LEU A 34 -0.97 14.40 8.28
C LEU A 34 -2.21 14.48 9.18
N ASP A 35 -2.38 13.52 10.09
CA ASP A 35 -3.49 13.44 11.03
C ASP A 35 -3.17 12.39 12.10
N PRO A 36 -2.71 12.78 13.31
CA PRO A 36 -2.27 11.84 14.35
C PRO A 36 -3.41 11.01 14.95
N GLU A 37 -4.66 11.41 14.74
CA GLU A 37 -5.84 10.72 15.28
C GLU A 37 -6.44 9.74 14.25
N ALA A 38 -6.03 9.79 12.98
CA ALA A 38 -6.57 8.94 11.94
C ALA A 38 -6.18 7.48 12.12
N SER A 39 -7.06 6.56 11.71
CA SER A 39 -6.62 5.19 11.49
C SER A 39 -5.64 5.15 10.32
N VAL A 40 -4.69 4.22 10.33
CA VAL A 40 -3.69 4.04 9.25
C VAL A 40 -3.77 2.63 8.71
N LEU A 41 -3.82 2.51 7.39
CA LEU A 41 -3.61 1.27 6.64
C LEU A 41 -2.42 1.45 5.71
N SER A 42 -1.30 0.79 6.01
CA SER A 42 -0.12 0.80 5.14
C SER A 42 0.11 -0.57 4.52
N LEU A 43 0.42 -0.61 3.23
CA LEU A 43 0.36 -1.82 2.42
C LEU A 43 1.75 -2.22 1.90
N ASP A 44 2.05 -3.52 1.87
CA ASP A 44 3.20 -4.03 1.13
C ASP A 44 2.87 -4.21 -0.36
N GLY A 45 3.79 -3.78 -1.22
CA GLY A 45 3.74 -4.08 -2.65
C GLY A 45 3.85 -5.59 -2.94
N SER A 46 3.14 -6.05 -3.97
CA SER A 46 3.05 -7.47 -4.34
C SER A 46 4.09 -7.93 -5.36
N TRP A 47 4.90 -7.02 -5.93
CA TRP A 47 5.97 -7.32 -6.88
C TRP A 47 7.32 -7.26 -6.17
N GLY A 48 8.15 -8.30 -6.34
CA GLY A 48 9.50 -8.33 -5.76
C GLY A 48 9.53 -8.43 -4.23
N GLN A 49 10.74 -8.38 -3.66
CA GLN A 49 10.97 -8.40 -2.21
C GLN A 49 12.15 -7.48 -1.86
N GLY A 50 12.22 -7.04 -0.60
CA GLY A 50 13.29 -6.15 -0.12
C GLY A 50 13.40 -4.89 -1.00
N ARG A 51 14.62 -4.63 -1.49
CA ARG A 51 14.91 -3.46 -2.36
C ARG A 51 14.16 -3.44 -3.69
N GLU A 52 13.63 -4.60 -4.12
CA GLU A 52 12.84 -4.71 -5.34
C GLU A 52 11.34 -4.59 -5.09
N ARG A 53 10.88 -4.44 -3.83
CA ARG A 53 9.44 -4.41 -3.53
C ARG A 53 8.75 -3.23 -4.21
N ARG A 54 7.68 -3.51 -4.96
CA ARG A 54 6.88 -2.55 -5.73
C ARG A 54 5.42 -3.00 -5.78
N PHE A 55 4.52 -2.11 -6.17
CA PHE A 55 3.11 -2.45 -6.42
C PHE A 55 2.87 -3.08 -7.80
N PHE A 56 3.81 -2.89 -8.73
CA PHE A 56 3.80 -3.47 -10.07
C PHE A 56 5.23 -3.60 -10.61
N ALA A 57 5.39 -4.33 -11.71
CA ALA A 57 6.68 -4.56 -12.34
C ALA A 57 7.39 -3.26 -12.69
N PRO A 58 8.74 -3.24 -12.70
CA PRO A 58 9.52 -2.11 -13.16
C PRO A 58 9.05 -1.63 -14.53
N LEU A 59 9.12 -0.33 -14.74
CA LEU A 59 8.90 0.24 -16.07
C LEU A 59 9.98 -0.29 -17.03
N VAL A 60 9.59 -0.60 -18.25
CA VAL A 60 10.50 -0.97 -19.34
C VAL A 60 10.50 0.20 -20.31
N ASP A 61 11.66 0.85 -20.48
CA ASP A 61 11.82 2.08 -21.28
C ASP A 61 10.83 3.19 -20.88
N GLY A 62 10.57 3.32 -19.57
CA GLY A 62 9.63 4.28 -19.01
C GLY A 62 8.15 3.92 -19.21
N GLN A 63 7.85 2.78 -19.84
CA GLN A 63 6.48 2.33 -20.09
C GLN A 63 6.02 1.32 -19.04
N LEU A 64 4.73 1.43 -18.70
CA LEU A 64 4.06 0.52 -17.78
C LEU A 64 3.71 -0.78 -18.49
N GLY A 65 4.14 -1.91 -17.94
CA GLY A 65 3.69 -3.23 -18.39
C GLY A 65 2.22 -3.45 -18.02
N LEU A 66 1.30 -3.10 -18.93
CA LEU A 66 -0.16 -3.12 -18.67
C LEU A 66 -0.66 -4.48 -18.16
N VAL A 67 -0.17 -5.59 -18.71
CA VAL A 67 -0.59 -6.93 -18.29
C VAL A 67 -0.26 -7.22 -16.82
N ASP A 68 0.95 -6.88 -16.36
CA ASP A 68 1.33 -7.07 -14.95
C ASP A 68 0.58 -6.08 -14.05
N PHE A 69 0.43 -4.84 -14.51
CA PHE A 69 -0.30 -3.81 -13.78
C PHE A 69 -1.77 -4.20 -13.55
N GLU A 70 -2.50 -4.59 -14.60
CA GLU A 70 -3.90 -5.00 -14.51
C GLU A 70 -4.09 -6.21 -13.60
N LYS A 71 -3.20 -7.20 -13.71
CA LYS A 71 -3.20 -8.38 -12.83
C LYS A 71 -3.09 -7.96 -11.35
N ARG A 72 -2.19 -7.04 -11.04
CA ARG A 72 -1.95 -6.58 -9.65
C ARG A 72 -3.03 -5.66 -9.15
N LEU A 73 -3.56 -4.80 -10.01
CA LEU A 73 -4.71 -3.97 -9.71
C LEU A 73 -5.91 -4.83 -9.37
N SER A 74 -6.22 -5.86 -10.18
CA SER A 74 -7.31 -6.79 -9.88
C SER A 74 -7.10 -7.49 -8.54
N ALA A 75 -5.89 -8.01 -8.29
CA ALA A 75 -5.59 -8.67 -7.02
C ALA A 75 -5.68 -7.72 -5.81
N PHE A 76 -5.30 -6.44 -5.98
CA PHE A 76 -5.46 -5.42 -4.96
C PHE A 76 -6.94 -5.13 -4.69
N LEU A 77 -7.77 -4.99 -5.74
CA LEU A 77 -9.20 -4.76 -5.60
C LEU A 77 -9.91 -5.91 -4.89
N ASP A 78 -9.51 -7.15 -5.18
CA ASP A 78 -10.06 -8.32 -4.49
C ASP A 78 -9.64 -8.34 -3.02
N PHE A 79 -8.36 -8.10 -2.73
CA PHE A 79 -7.89 -7.89 -1.35
C PHE A 79 -8.65 -6.77 -0.63
N TRP A 80 -8.91 -5.65 -1.30
CA TRP A 80 -9.58 -4.48 -0.72
C TRP A 80 -11.03 -4.76 -0.37
N LYS A 81 -11.76 -5.52 -1.20
CA LYS A 81 -13.14 -5.94 -0.91
C LYS A 81 -13.21 -6.83 0.32
N ASP A 82 -12.25 -7.74 0.44
CA ASP A 82 -12.18 -8.71 1.55
C ASP A 82 -11.56 -8.11 2.83
N LEU A 83 -11.04 -6.88 2.75
CA LEU A 83 -10.37 -6.21 3.84
C LEU A 83 -11.37 -5.82 4.93
N ALA A 84 -11.54 -6.71 5.90
CA ALA A 84 -12.39 -6.47 7.07
C ALA A 84 -11.64 -5.65 8.14
N ILE A 85 -11.58 -4.34 7.93
CA ILE A 85 -11.12 -3.38 8.94
C ILE A 85 -12.33 -2.62 9.44
N GLN A 86 -12.59 -2.66 10.75
CA GLN A 86 -13.58 -1.79 11.39
C GLN A 86 -12.96 -0.41 11.63
N PRO A 87 -13.42 0.66 10.96
CA PRO A 87 -13.04 2.03 11.30
C PRO A 87 -13.44 2.37 12.75
#